data_AF-A0A258SVA0-F1
#
_entry.id   AF-A0A258SVA0-F1
#
_cell.length_a   1.000
_cell.length_b   1.000
_cell.length_c   1.000
_cell.angle_alpha   90.00
_cell.angle_beta   90.00
_cell.angle_gamma   90.00
#
_symmetry.space_group_name_H-M   'P 1'
#
loop_
_entity.id
_entity.type
_entity.pdbx_description
1 polymer ?
#
loop_
_entity_poly.entity_id
_entity_poly.type
_entity_poly.pdbx_seq_one_letter_code
_entity_poly.pdbx_strand_id
1 'polypeptide(L)'
;MRRVVITGLGIVSSLGNNKDEVLASLKAGQSGITYQPEYAERGLRSHVAGSIKNLNIEELIDRKLLRFMAKGHAYAWLAMQEAIA
;
A
#
# COMPACT_ATOMS: atom_id res chain seq x y z
N MET A 1 9.62 9.38 33.95
CA MET A 1 8.98 8.70 32.80
C MET A 1 9.08 9.62 31.58
N ARG A 2 9.47 9.13 30.39
CA ARG A 2 9.53 9.95 29.16
C ARG A 2 8.22 9.83 28.39
N ARG A 3 7.67 10.96 27.93
CA ARG A 3 6.47 10.98 27.06
C ARG A 3 6.91 10.74 25.61
N VAL A 4 6.14 9.91 24.90
CA VAL A 4 6.33 9.58 23.49
C VAL A 4 5.04 9.89 22.75
N VAL A 5 5.16 10.43 21.54
CA VAL A 5 4.03 10.78 20.67
C VAL A 5 4.30 10.31 19.24
N ILE A 6 3.25 10.18 18.44
CA ILE A 6 3.34 9.87 17.00
C ILE A 6 3.43 11.21 16.25
N THR A 7 4.52 11.41 15.50
CA THR A 7 4.76 12.65 14.73
C THR A 7 4.64 12.46 13.22
N GLY A 8 4.55 11.22 12.75
CA GLY A 8 4.51 10.89 11.33
C GLY A 8 3.74 9.60 11.10
N LEU A 9 3.10 9.52 9.94
CA LEU A 9 2.34 8.37 9.46
C LEU A 9 2.52 8.28 7.95
N GLY A 10 2.78 7.07 7.47
CA GLY A 10 2.73 6.76 6.06
C GLY A 10 2.13 5.39 5.83
N ILE A 11 1.44 5.24 4.71
CA ILE A 11 0.60 4.08 4.44
C ILE A 11 0.46 3.79 2.95
N VAL A 12 0.67 2.53 2.59
CA VAL A 12 0.34 1.98 1.26
C VAL A 12 -0.64 0.84 1.47
N SER A 13 -1.85 0.96 0.92
CA SER A 13 -2.94 0.02 1.16
C SER A 13 -3.88 -0.09 -0.04
N SER A 14 -4.85 -1.02 0.03
CA SER A 14 -5.90 -1.14 -0.98
C SER A 14 -6.93 -0.01 -0.97
N LEU A 15 -6.85 0.89 0.02
CA LEU A 15 -7.67 2.10 0.15
C LEU A 15 -6.97 3.36 -0.37
N GLY A 16 -5.69 3.28 -0.73
CA GLY A 16 -4.88 4.43 -1.11
C GLY A 16 -3.39 4.19 -0.90
N ASN A 17 -2.58 4.92 -1.66
CA ASN A 17 -1.12 4.80 -1.67
C ASN A 17 -0.41 5.86 -0.79
N ASN A 18 -1.18 6.69 -0.09
CA ASN A 18 -0.71 7.68 0.88
C ASN A 18 -1.81 7.96 1.94
N LYS A 19 -1.45 8.69 3.00
CA LYS A 19 -2.32 9.01 4.14
C LYS A 19 -3.55 9.81 3.76
N ASP A 20 -3.45 10.70 2.77
CA ASP A 20 -4.55 11.56 2.35
C ASP A 20 -5.61 10.76 1.57
N GLU A 21 -5.17 9.90 0.64
CA GLU A 21 -6.03 8.97 -0.08
C GLU A 21 -6.73 8.01 0.87
N VAL A 22 -5.97 7.39 1.78
CA VAL A 22 -6.55 6.44 2.75
C VAL A 22 -7.55 7.14 3.67
N LEU A 23 -7.24 8.35 4.14
CA LEU A 23 -8.17 9.13 4.97
C LEU A 23 -9.47 9.44 4.20
N ALA A 24 -9.37 9.83 2.93
CA ALA A 24 -10.52 10.08 2.08
C ALA A 24 -11.39 8.83 1.92
N SER A 25 -10.78 7.68 1.59
CA SER A 25 -11.46 6.40 1.46
C SER A 25 -12.15 5.97 2.75
N LEU A 26 -11.49 6.13 3.90
CA LEU A 26 -12.05 5.81 5.21
C LEU A 26 -13.25 6.70 5.55
N LYS A 27 -13.14 8.02 5.33
CA LYS A 27 -14.24 8.96 5.54
C LYS A 27 -15.44 8.68 4.63
N ALA A 28 -15.19 8.21 3.41
CA ALA A 28 -16.21 7.85 2.44
C ALA A 28 -16.76 6.43 2.61
N GLY A 29 -16.23 5.62 3.54
CA GLY A 29 -16.66 4.23 3.73
C GLY A 29 -16.37 3.32 2.52
N GLN A 30 -15.34 3.63 1.74
CA GLN A 30 -14.98 2.87 0.55
C GLN A 30 -14.29 1.55 0.93
N SER A 31 -14.59 0.48 0.20
CA SER A 31 -13.91 -0.81 0.37
C SER A 31 -12.75 -0.96 -0.61
N GLY A 32 -11.60 -1.42 -0.10
CA GLY A 32 -10.45 -1.77 -0.92
C GLY A 32 -10.57 -3.14 -1.62
N ILE A 33 -11.56 -3.96 -1.22
CA ILE A 33 -11.74 -5.33 -1.72
C ILE A 33 -12.35 -5.31 -3.11
N THR A 34 -11.67 -5.95 -4.06
CA THR A 34 -12.15 -6.11 -5.45
C THR A 34 -11.95 -7.52 -5.95
N TYR A 35 -12.71 -7.86 -6.98
CA TYR A 35 -12.51 -9.10 -7.74
C TYR A 35 -11.11 -9.14 -8.37
N GLN A 36 -10.51 -10.32 -8.37
CA GLN A 36 -9.17 -10.62 -8.87
C GLN A 36 -9.28 -11.62 -10.03
N PRO A 37 -9.21 -11.17 -11.29
CA PRO A 37 -9.29 -12.05 -12.46
C PRO A 37 -8.27 -13.19 -12.41
N GLU A 38 -7.03 -12.88 -12.00
CA GLU A 38 -5.96 -13.89 -11.86
C GLU A 38 -6.34 -15.02 -10.90
N TYR A 39 -7.09 -14.72 -9.83
CA TYR A 39 -7.47 -15.75 -8.84
C TYR A 39 -8.50 -16.70 -9.42
N ALA A 40 -9.43 -16.18 -10.22
CA ALA A 40 -10.43 -16.98 -10.92
C ALA A 40 -9.80 -17.82 -12.04
N GLU A 41 -8.89 -17.24 -12.83
CA GLU A 41 -8.15 -17.94 -13.87
C GLU A 41 -7.32 -19.11 -13.30
N ARG A 42 -6.79 -18.94 -12.09
CA ARG A 42 -6.04 -19.98 -11.37
C ARG A 42 -6.92 -21.00 -10.66
N GLY A 43 -8.25 -20.92 -10.81
CA GLY A 43 -9.19 -21.85 -10.20
C GLY A 43 -9.23 -21.79 -8.66
N LEU A 44 -8.86 -20.66 -8.06
CA LEU A 44 -8.93 -20.50 -6.60
C LEU A 44 -10.39 -20.46 -6.13
N ARG A 45 -10.62 -20.82 -4.87
CA ARG A 45 -11.98 -20.77 -4.27
C ARG A 45 -12.45 -19.35 -3.98
N SER A 46 -11.52 -18.46 -3.62
CA SER A 46 -11.81 -17.04 -3.38
C SER A 46 -11.26 -16.20 -4.53
N HIS A 47 -12.08 -15.30 -5.05
CA HIS A 47 -11.73 -14.41 -6.17
C HIS A 47 -11.64 -12.95 -5.76
N VAL A 48 -11.66 -12.64 -4.46
CA VAL A 48 -11.64 -11.26 -3.97
C VAL A 48 -10.42 -11.02 -3.09
N ALA A 49 -9.83 -9.84 -3.23
CA ALA A 49 -8.71 -9.39 -2.39
C ALA A 49 -8.64 -7.87 -2.32
N GLY A 50 -8.03 -7.37 -1.23
CA GLY A 50 -7.63 -5.97 -1.10
C GLY A 50 -6.23 -5.76 -1.68
N SER A 51 -6.13 -5.78 -3.01
CA SER A 51 -4.85 -5.56 -3.71
C SER A 51 -4.47 -4.08 -3.73
N ILE A 52 -3.18 -3.79 -3.69
CA ILE A 52 -2.65 -2.43 -3.98
C ILE A 52 -2.94 -2.11 -5.45
N LYS A 53 -3.45 -0.90 -5.72
CA LYS A 53 -3.86 -0.47 -7.05
C LYS A 53 -3.05 0.75 -7.48
N ASN A 54 -2.82 0.87 -8.79
CA ASN A 54 -2.25 2.07 -9.42
C ASN A 54 -0.92 2.54 -8.78
N LEU A 55 -0.08 1.60 -8.33
CA LEU A 55 1.22 1.91 -7.74
C LEU A 55 2.33 1.35 -8.61
N ASN A 56 3.02 2.24 -9.32
CA ASN A 56 4.21 1.91 -10.12
C ASN A 56 5.46 2.08 -9.25
N ILE A 57 5.93 0.99 -8.63
CA ILE A 57 7.07 1.04 -7.70
C ILE A 57 8.38 1.34 -8.42
N GLU A 58 8.47 1.02 -9.72
CA GLU A 58 9.63 1.26 -10.58
C GLU A 58 9.88 2.75 -10.85
N GLU A 59 8.83 3.58 -10.82
CA GLU A 59 8.93 5.04 -10.96
C GLU A 59 9.21 5.76 -9.63
N LEU A 60 8.90 5.10 -8.50
CA LEU A 60 8.95 5.72 -7.18
C LEU A 60 10.19 5.32 -6.37
N ILE A 61 10.89 4.26 -6.77
CA ILE A 61 12.07 3.75 -6.06
C ILE A 61 13.24 3.65 -7.03
N ASP A 62 14.40 4.16 -6.62
CA ASP A 62 15.63 4.02 -7.41
C ASP A 62 15.91 2.55 -7.73
N ARG A 63 16.21 2.27 -9.00
CA ARG A 63 16.40 0.92 -9.54
C ARG A 63 17.47 0.11 -8.79
N LYS A 64 18.52 0.74 -8.25
CA LYS A 64 19.58 0.05 -7.51
C LYS A 64 19.10 -0.47 -6.17
N LEU A 65 18.12 0.19 -5.56
CA LEU A 65 17.44 -0.26 -4.35
C LEU A 65 16.39 -1.32 -4.68
N LEU A 66 15.55 -1.04 -5.68
CA LEU A 66 14.41 -1.88 -6.03
C LEU A 66 14.81 -3.32 -6.43
N ARG A 67 15.98 -3.51 -7.06
CA ARG A 67 16.47 -4.85 -7.45
C ARG A 67 16.64 -5.84 -6.28
N PHE A 68 16.67 -5.34 -5.05
CA PHE A 68 16.76 -6.16 -3.83
C PHE A 68 15.44 -6.23 -3.05
N MET A 69 14.35 -5.69 -3.60
CA MET A 69 13.07 -5.58 -2.93
C MET A 69 12.04 -6.54 -3.53
N ALA A 70 11.39 -7.33 -2.67
CA ALA A 70 10.09 -7.90 -3.00
C ALA A 70 9.02 -6.79 -2.98
N LYS A 71 7.86 -7.00 -3.62
CA LYS A 71 6.76 -6.01 -3.63
C LYS A 71 6.40 -5.48 -2.23
N GLY A 72 6.32 -6.37 -1.25
CA GLY A 72 6.06 -5.97 0.15
C GLY A 72 7.12 -5.04 0.75
N HIS A 73 8.40 -5.24 0.40
CA HIS A 73 9.47 -4.34 0.83
C HIS A 73 9.34 -2.96 0.19
N ALA A 74 8.99 -2.90 -1.09
CA ALA A 74 8.74 -1.64 -1.78
C ALA A 74 7.59 -0.84 -1.14
N TYR A 75 6.50 -1.52 -0.75
CA TYR A 75 5.38 -0.85 -0.05
C TYR A 75 5.81 -0.30 1.31
N ALA A 76 6.56 -1.08 2.09
CA ALA A 76 7.08 -0.64 3.38
C ALA A 76 8.05 0.55 3.23
N TRP A 77 8.90 0.52 2.20
CA TRP A 77 9.81 1.61 1.87
C TRP A 77 9.05 2.91 1.59
N LEU A 78 8.05 2.87 0.71
CA LEU A 78 7.25 4.05 0.36
C LEU A 78 6.45 4.58 1.56
N ALA A 79 5.83 3.70 2.34
CA ALA A 79 5.15 4.08 3.57
C ALA A 79 6.10 4.73 4.58
N MET A 80 7.34 4.25 4.69
CA MET A 80 8.35 4.88 5.54
C MET A 80 8.73 6.26 5.03
N GLN A 81 8.96 6.41 3.71
CA GLN A 81 9.29 7.72 3.11
C GLN A 81 8.19 8.74 3.40
N GLU A 82 6.92 8.38 3.27
CA GLU A 82 5.80 9.25 3.64
C GLU A 82 5.76 9.58 5.14
N ALA A 83 6.13 8.63 6.00
CA ALA A 83 6.08 8.82 7.45
C ALA A 83 7.15 9.78 7.97
N ILE A 84 8.29 9.91 7.28
CA ILE A 84 9.44 10.71 7.73
C ILE A 84 9.58 12.06 7.00
N ALA A 85 8.92 12.23 5.86
CA ALA A 85 8.88 13.47 5.09
C ALA A 85 7.95 14.52 5.74
#